data_AF-A0A9E6EUN5-F1
#
_entry.id   AF-A0A9E6EUN5-F1
#
_cell.length_a   1.000
_cell.length_b   1.000
_cell.length_c   1.000
_cell.angle_alpha   90.00
_cell.angle_beta   90.00
_cell.angle_gamma   90.00
#
_symmetry.space_group_name_H-M   'P 1'
#
loop_
_entity.id
_entity.type
_entity.pdbx_description
1 polymer ?
#
loop_
_entity_poly.entity_id
_entity_poly.type
_entity_poly.pdbx_seq_one_letter_code
_entity_poly.pdbx_strand_id
1 'polypeptide(L)' 'EGVRHRELPCFSVQYHPEAAPGPHDSHYLFKEFTELMEKAKN' A
#
# COMPACT_ATOMS: atom_id res chain seq x y z
N GLU A 1 4.50 -5.02 9.22
CA GLU A 1 5.84 -4.41 9.19
C GLU A 1 6.10 -3.82 7.81
N GLY A 2 6.65 -2.61 7.73
CA GLY A 2 6.86 -1.87 6.49
C GLY A 2 7.46 -0.49 6.73
N VAL A 3 7.79 0.23 5.65
CA VAL A 3 8.35 1.60 5.70
C VAL A 3 7.52 2.57 4.88
N ARG A 4 7.54 3.84 5.27
CA ARG A 4 6.88 4.95 4.57
C ARG A 4 7.84 6.13 4.49
N HIS A 5 7.95 6.74 3.32
CA HIS A 5 8.72 7.97 3.17
C HIS A 5 7.97 9.13 3.84
N ARG A 6 8.69 10.02 4.53
CA ARG A 6 8.10 11.12 5.31
C ARG A 6 7.54 12.27 4.49
N GLU A 7 7.82 12.29 3.19
CA GLU A 7 7.66 13.48 2.33
C GLU A 7 7.12 13.04 0.97
N LEU A 8 7.75 12.05 0.35
CA LEU A 8 7.28 11.45 -0.88
C LEU A 8 6.09 10.51 -0.65
N PRO A 9 5.12 10.43 -1.59
CA PRO A 9 3.98 9.53 -1.51
C PRO A 9 4.39 8.07 -1.84
N CYS A 10 5.26 7.49 -1.01
CA CYS A 10 5.83 6.16 -1.23
C CYS A 10 5.84 5.35 0.08
N PHE A 11 5.49 4.07 -0.03
CA PHE A 11 5.55 3.12 1.08
C PHE A 11 5.87 1.71 0.58
N SER A 12 6.26 0.83 1.50
CA SER A 12 6.41 -0.59 1.24
C SER A 12 6.02 -1.42 2.47
N VAL A 13 5.72 -2.69 2.23
CA VAL A 13 5.42 -3.68 3.28
C VAL A 13 6.29 -4.91 3.08
N GLN A 14 6.60 -5.61 4.18
CA GLN A 14 7.45 -6.80 4.13
C GLN A 14 6.65 -8.09 3.85
N TYR A 15 5.35 -8.09 4.13
CA TYR A 15 4.47 -9.24 3.94
C TYR A 15 3.76 -9.18 2.58
N HIS A 16 3.02 -10.23 2.26
CA HIS A 16 2.19 -10.38 1.05
C HIS A 16 0.78 -9.85 1.29
N PRO A 17 0.46 -8.57 0.95
CA PRO A 17 -0.86 -8.00 1.18
C PRO A 17 -1.94 -8.63 0.29
N GLU A 18 -1.58 -9.28 -0.82
CA GLU A 18 -2.48 -9.98 -1.72
C GLU A 18 -3.17 -11.17 -1.05
N ALA A 19 -2.49 -11.80 -0.09
CA ALA A 19 -2.92 -12.98 0.65
C ALA A 19 -3.41 -14.13 -0.26
N ALA A 20 -2.53 -15.08 -0.59
CA ALA A 20 -2.87 -16.29 -1.35
C ALA A 20 -1.83 -17.42 -1.11
N PRO A 21 -1.97 -18.27 -0.06
CA PRO A 21 -3.02 -18.29 0.97
C PRO A 21 -2.77 -17.30 2.11
N GLY A 22 -3.82 -16.84 2.80
CA GLY A 22 -3.68 -15.99 3.99
C GLY A 22 -4.91 -15.13 4.31
N PRO A 23 -4.90 -14.39 5.43
CA PRO A 23 -5.96 -13.45 5.79
C PRO A 23 -5.88 -12.16 4.95
N HIS A 24 -7.04 -11.57 4.65
CA HIS A 24 -7.16 -10.36 3.82
C HIS A 24 -6.99 -9.03 4.60
N ASP A 25 -6.38 -9.09 5.79
CA ASP A 25 -6.27 -7.96 6.73
C ASP A 25 -5.49 -6.76 6.16
N SER A 26 -4.70 -6.97 5.11
CA SER A 26 -3.84 -5.97 4.49
C SER A 26 -4.29 -5.50 3.10
N HIS A 27 -5.48 -5.89 2.64
CA HIS A 27 -6.02 -5.50 1.32
C HIS A 27 -6.22 -3.99 1.17
N TYR A 28 -6.36 -3.25 2.28
CA TYR A 28 -6.50 -1.79 2.27
C TYR A 28 -5.31 -1.06 1.64
N LEU A 29 -4.12 -1.67 1.62
CA LEU A 29 -2.92 -1.08 1.03
C LEU A 29 -3.04 -0.88 -0.48
N PHE A 30 -3.83 -1.72 -1.16
CA PHE A 30 -4.13 -1.53 -2.59
C PHE A 30 -4.99 -0.29 -2.82
N LYS A 31 -5.99 -0.05 -1.97
CA LYS A 31 -6.80 1.17 -2.01
C LYS A 31 -5.93 2.41 -1.78
N GLU A 32 -5.05 2.36 -0.78
CA GLU A 32 -4.11 3.46 -0.52
C GLU A 32 -3.19 3.73 -1.72
N PHE A 33 -2.64 2.68 -2.35
CA PHE A 33 -1.84 2.82 -3.56
C PHE A 33 -2.62 3.50 -4.70
N THR A 34 -3.87 3.10 -4.94
CA THR A 34 -4.71 3.75 -5.98
C THR A 34 -5.01 5.21 -5.67
N GLU A 35 -5.21 5.57 -4.40
CA GLU A 35 -5.44 6.97 -4.01
C GLU A 35 -4.20 7.84 -4.24
N LEU A 36 -3.00 7.28 -4.02
CA LEU A 36 -1.75 7.98 -4.34
C LEU A 36 -1.60 8.21 -5.84
N MET A 37 -1.97 7.24 -6.67
CA MET A 37 -1.97 7.39 -8.13
C MET A 37 -2.94 8.47 -8.60
N GLU A 38 -4.16 8.52 -8.07
CA GLU A 38 -5.14 9.54 -8.45
C GLU A 38 -4.68 10.94 -8.02
N LYS A 39 -4.07 11.09 -6.84
CA LYS A 39 -3.49 12.36 -6.40
C LYS A 39 -2.34 12.83 -7.29
N ALA A 40 -1.55 11.91 -7.85
CA ALA A 40 -0.44 12.25 -8.73
C ALA A 40 -0.86 12.69 -10.14
N LYS A 41 -2.12 12.46 -10.54
CA LYS A 41 -2.67 12.87 -11.84
C LYS A 41 -3.21 14.30 -11.86
N ASN A 42 -3.49 14.88 -10.68
CA ASN A 42 -4.02 16.23 -10.49
C ASN A 42 -2.91 17.21 -10.08
#